data_AF-A0A238ZN45-F1
#
_entry.id   AF-A0A238ZN45-F1
#
_cell.length_a   1.000
_cell.length_b   1.000
_cell.length_c   1.000
_cell.angle_alpha   90.00
_cell.angle_beta   90.00
_cell.angle_gamma   90.00
#
_symmetry.space_group_name_H-M   'P 1'
#
loop_
_entity.id
_entity.type
_entity.pdbx_description
1 polymer ?
#
loop_
_entity_poly.entity_id
_entity_poly.type
_entity_poly.pdbx_seq_one_letter_code
_entity_poly.pdbx_strand_id
1 'polypeptide(L)'
;MSPTPTLDDLRREIDEIDAAIHALLLRRTEVVQEVGRVKPPGRPFIRPGREAEIIRTLVARHSGPFPLQALIRIWREMVSAFTRVQGPLGVAVVCPDDQRSPLWDNARDHFGSATPTIAVNTPMAALRAVSEGTATVAVVPWPEEDDNDAWWRFLVSPDPKTPRIIARLPFLRQAGQQVGREGGDALVLAAVPAEATGDDRTLLAVEVGQDVSRGRLKDVLEAAGFATLQLRTHHLPGGGGAVHLVEVEGFVDAGDARLDAATLKLGESATRMLPIGAYATPITLPKG
;
A
#
# COMPACT_ATOMS: atom_id res chain seq x y z
N MET A 1 18.70 -27.71 -42.80
CA MET A 1 17.49 -26.94 -42.48
C MET A 1 16.62 -27.84 -41.63
N SER A 2 16.40 -27.51 -40.37
CA SER A 2 15.42 -28.26 -39.56
C SER A 2 14.04 -28.11 -40.19
N PRO A 3 13.20 -29.16 -40.23
CA PRO A 3 11.86 -29.07 -40.78
C PRO A 3 11.07 -27.99 -40.05
N THR A 4 10.28 -27.21 -40.79
CA THR A 4 9.38 -26.21 -40.20
C THR A 4 8.40 -26.92 -39.25
N PRO A 5 8.29 -26.49 -37.98
CA PRO A 5 7.40 -27.13 -37.03
C PRO A 5 5.95 -27.06 -37.51
N THR A 6 5.20 -28.14 -37.31
CA THR A 6 3.76 -28.18 -37.60
C THR A 6 2.97 -27.48 -36.48
N LEU A 7 1.70 -27.18 -36.74
CA LEU A 7 0.81 -26.64 -35.70
C LEU A 7 0.69 -27.58 -34.49
N ASP A 8 0.67 -28.90 -34.73
CA ASP A 8 0.56 -29.90 -33.68
C ASP A 8 1.85 -30.02 -32.86
N ASP A 9 3.01 -29.80 -33.49
CA ASP A 9 4.29 -29.72 -32.77
C ASP A 9 4.31 -28.51 -31.82
N LEU A 10 3.87 -27.34 -32.29
CA LEU A 10 3.83 -26.13 -31.47
C LEU A 10 2.80 -26.24 -30.33
N ARG A 11 1.66 -26.91 -30.56
CA ARG A 11 0.67 -27.16 -29.49
C ARG A 11 1.22 -28.07 -28.41
N ARG A 12 1.93 -29.14 -28.80
CA ARG A 12 2.61 -30.02 -27.85
C ARG A 12 3.68 -29.27 -27.05
N GLU A 13 4.42 -28.38 -27.67
CA GLU A 13 5.37 -27.51 -26.97
C GLU A 13 4.67 -26.61 -25.93
N ILE A 14 3.52 -26.03 -26.28
CA ILE A 14 2.70 -25.24 -25.33
C ILE A 14 2.24 -26.12 -24.16
N ASP A 15 1.70 -27.31 -24.42
CA ASP A 15 1.23 -28.22 -23.37
C ASP A 15 2.37 -28.63 -22.41
N GLU A 16 3.57 -28.85 -22.94
CA GLU A 16 4.77 -29.13 -22.14
C GLU A 16 5.17 -27.92 -21.26
N ILE A 17 5.12 -26.70 -21.80
CA ILE A 17 5.37 -25.47 -21.05
C ILE A 17 4.33 -25.28 -19.95
N ASP A 18 3.05 -25.48 -20.25
CA ASP A 18 1.96 -25.32 -19.28
C ASP A 18 2.06 -26.35 -18.14
N ALA A 19 2.43 -27.59 -18.46
CA ALA A 19 2.73 -28.61 -17.45
C ALA A 19 3.89 -28.20 -16.54
N ALA A 20 4.96 -27.61 -17.12
CA ALA A 20 6.09 -27.10 -16.35
C ALA A 20 5.70 -25.90 -15.45
N ILE A 21 4.90 -24.96 -15.95
CA ILE A 21 4.38 -23.83 -15.18
C ILE A 21 3.56 -24.35 -13.98
N HIS A 22 2.65 -25.30 -14.22
CA HIS A 22 1.85 -25.89 -13.16
C HIS A 22 2.73 -26.57 -12.09
N ALA A 23 3.70 -27.39 -12.50
CA ALA A 23 4.64 -28.03 -11.58
C ALA A 23 5.45 -27.00 -10.76
N LEU A 24 5.89 -25.89 -11.38
CA LEU A 24 6.60 -24.82 -10.69
C LEU A 24 5.71 -24.09 -9.67
N LEU A 25 4.43 -23.89 -9.96
CA LEU A 25 3.46 -23.31 -9.02
C LEU A 25 3.26 -24.21 -7.80
N LEU A 26 3.11 -25.51 -8.00
CA LEU A 26 3.00 -26.48 -6.91
C LEU A 26 4.28 -26.50 -6.07
N ARG A 27 5.45 -26.56 -6.70
CA ARG A 27 6.73 -26.51 -5.99
C ARG A 27 6.90 -25.22 -5.21
N ARG A 28 6.50 -24.08 -5.77
CA ARG A 28 6.52 -22.79 -5.06
C ARG A 28 5.59 -22.81 -3.84
N THR A 29 4.42 -23.46 -3.96
CA THR A 29 3.49 -23.65 -2.84
C THR A 29 4.15 -24.37 -1.67
N GLU A 30 4.85 -25.48 -1.93
CA GLU A 30 5.57 -26.26 -0.91
C GLU A 30 6.63 -25.40 -0.20
N VAL A 31 7.41 -24.64 -0.96
CA VAL A 31 8.43 -23.74 -0.41
C VAL A 31 7.78 -22.64 0.46
N VAL A 32 6.65 -22.07 0.01
CA VAL A 32 5.91 -21.07 0.79
C VAL A 32 5.39 -21.65 2.10
N GLN A 33 4.92 -22.89 2.11
CA GLN A 33 4.49 -23.57 3.33
C GLN A 33 5.66 -23.77 4.30
N GLU A 34 6.82 -24.17 3.79
CA GLU A 34 8.03 -24.31 4.61
C GLU A 34 8.49 -22.96 5.18
N VAL A 35 8.46 -21.89 4.38
CA VAL A 35 8.70 -20.52 4.87
C VAL A 35 7.75 -20.17 6.01
N GLY A 36 6.47 -20.55 5.91
CA GLY A 36 5.49 -20.39 6.97
C GLY A 36 5.83 -21.17 8.23
N ARG A 37 6.34 -22.40 8.12
CA ARG A 37 6.74 -23.26 9.24
C ARG A 37 7.93 -22.74 10.02
N VAL A 38 8.95 -22.21 9.34
CA VAL A 38 10.17 -21.69 9.98
C VAL A 38 10.00 -20.25 10.50
N LYS A 39 8.90 -19.59 10.13
CA LYS A 39 8.65 -18.20 10.52
C LYS A 39 8.43 -18.10 12.03
N PRO A 40 9.07 -17.14 12.73
CA PRO A 40 8.77 -16.90 14.12
C PRO A 40 7.28 -16.58 14.34
N PRO A 41 6.69 -17.03 15.46
CA PRO A 41 5.33 -16.69 15.84
C PRO A 41 5.11 -15.16 15.82
N GLY A 42 3.95 -14.72 15.35
CA GLY A 42 3.56 -13.31 15.35
C GLY A 42 4.06 -12.48 14.16
N ARG A 43 4.80 -13.06 13.21
CA ARG A 43 5.17 -12.34 11.98
C ARG A 43 3.99 -12.25 11.00
N PRO A 44 3.65 -11.05 10.47
CA PRO A 44 2.48 -10.86 9.60
C PRO A 44 2.62 -11.60 8.27
N PHE A 45 1.54 -12.22 7.79
CA PHE A 45 1.52 -12.95 6.52
C PHE A 45 1.64 -12.02 5.30
N ILE A 46 1.15 -10.79 5.43
CA ILE A 46 1.28 -9.75 4.41
C ILE A 46 2.59 -9.02 4.63
N ARG A 47 3.40 -8.90 3.57
CA ARG A 47 4.66 -8.16 3.57
C ARG A 47 4.71 -7.25 2.33
N PRO A 48 4.09 -6.06 2.39
CA PRO A 48 3.97 -5.17 1.24
C PRO A 48 5.32 -4.77 0.65
N GLY A 49 6.33 -4.59 1.52
CA GLY A 49 7.69 -4.29 1.05
C GLY A 49 8.29 -5.41 0.21
N ARG A 50 8.14 -6.67 0.65
CA ARG A 50 8.58 -7.84 -0.12
C ARG A 50 7.83 -7.96 -1.45
N GLU A 51 6.55 -7.64 -1.47
CA GLU A 51 5.76 -7.64 -2.71
C GLU A 51 6.27 -6.57 -3.69
N ALA A 52 6.50 -5.35 -3.21
CA ALA A 52 7.05 -4.26 -4.02
C ALA A 52 8.40 -4.65 -4.64
N GLU A 53 9.31 -5.27 -3.87
CA GLU A 53 10.57 -5.80 -4.38
C GLU A 53 10.39 -6.84 -5.49
N ILE A 54 9.45 -7.79 -5.31
CA ILE A 54 9.16 -8.82 -6.30
C ILE A 54 8.69 -8.18 -7.60
N ILE A 55 7.76 -7.22 -7.53
CA ILE A 55 7.23 -6.55 -8.73
C ILE A 55 8.29 -5.67 -9.39
N ARG A 56 9.08 -4.90 -8.62
CA ARG A 56 10.19 -4.10 -9.17
C ARG A 56 11.21 -4.98 -9.89
N THR A 57 11.59 -6.10 -9.28
CA THR A 57 12.51 -7.08 -9.89
C THR A 57 11.93 -7.66 -11.18
N LEU A 58 10.63 -7.97 -11.18
CA LEU A 58 9.95 -8.50 -12.36
C LEU A 58 9.93 -7.50 -13.50
N VAL A 59 9.63 -6.23 -13.22
CA VAL A 59 9.66 -5.13 -14.21
C VAL A 59 11.06 -4.93 -14.76
N ALA A 60 12.07 -4.85 -13.89
CA ALA A 60 13.45 -4.57 -14.28
C ALA A 60 14.06 -5.64 -15.19
N ARG A 61 13.70 -6.92 -15.00
CA ARG A 61 14.19 -8.04 -15.81
C ARG A 61 13.29 -8.39 -16.99
N HIS A 62 12.14 -7.72 -17.14
CA HIS A 62 11.17 -8.07 -18.16
C HIS A 62 11.70 -7.75 -19.56
N SER A 63 11.57 -8.71 -20.46
CA SER A 63 11.97 -8.61 -21.87
C SER A 63 11.12 -9.54 -22.72
N GLY A 64 11.01 -9.25 -24.01
CA GLY A 64 10.26 -10.07 -24.97
C GLY A 64 8.83 -9.58 -25.18
N PRO A 65 8.01 -10.35 -25.91
CA PRO A 65 6.73 -9.87 -26.44
C PRO A 65 5.55 -10.00 -25.47
N PHE A 66 5.71 -10.67 -24.33
CA PHE A 66 4.61 -10.87 -23.39
C PHE A 66 4.21 -9.55 -22.71
N PRO A 67 2.92 -9.16 -22.65
CA PRO A 67 2.54 -7.87 -22.05
C PRO A 67 2.89 -7.77 -20.56
N LEU A 68 3.73 -6.79 -20.19
CA LEU A 68 4.18 -6.57 -18.82
C LEU A 68 3.03 -6.43 -17.80
N GLN A 69 1.95 -5.75 -18.18
CA GLN A 69 0.78 -5.57 -17.29
C GLN A 69 0.11 -6.90 -16.97
N ALA A 70 -0.04 -7.78 -17.96
CA ALA A 70 -0.60 -9.12 -17.74
C ALA A 70 0.32 -9.96 -16.84
N LEU A 71 1.64 -9.85 -17.04
CA LEU A 71 2.63 -10.56 -16.23
C LEU A 71 2.50 -10.18 -14.76
N ILE A 72 2.36 -8.89 -14.47
CA ILE A 72 2.26 -8.41 -13.09
C ILE A 72 0.92 -8.82 -12.47
N ARG A 73 -0.20 -8.79 -13.21
CA ARG A 73 -1.49 -9.32 -12.72
C ARG A 73 -1.39 -10.80 -12.31
N ILE A 74 -0.73 -11.62 -13.13
CA ILE A 74 -0.46 -13.04 -12.79
C ILE A 74 0.36 -13.15 -11.50
N TRP A 75 1.41 -12.33 -11.36
CA TRP A 75 2.24 -12.32 -10.15
C TRP A 75 1.47 -11.88 -8.90
N ARG A 76 0.55 -10.92 -9.02
CA ARG A 76 -0.29 -10.45 -7.90
C ARG A 76 -1.29 -11.52 -7.45
N GLU A 77 -1.93 -12.20 -8.39
CA GLU A 77 -2.81 -13.32 -8.07
C GLU A 77 -2.03 -14.43 -7.33
N MET A 78 -0.82 -14.75 -7.82
CA MET A 78 0.08 -15.67 -7.12
C MET A 78 0.45 -15.20 -5.71
N VAL A 79 0.89 -13.95 -5.53
CA VAL A 79 1.25 -13.40 -4.20
C VAL A 79 0.07 -13.50 -3.24
N SER A 80 -1.14 -13.16 -3.71
CA SER A 80 -2.36 -13.21 -2.91
C SER A 80 -2.74 -14.64 -2.54
N ALA A 81 -2.67 -15.58 -3.49
CA ALA A 81 -2.89 -17.00 -3.23
C ALA A 81 -1.89 -17.57 -2.22
N PHE A 82 -0.59 -17.27 -2.36
CA PHE A 82 0.43 -17.74 -1.43
C PHE A 82 0.35 -17.09 -0.04
N THR A 83 -0.10 -15.84 0.04
CA THR A 83 -0.40 -15.19 1.31
C THR A 83 -1.54 -15.93 2.03
N ARG A 84 -2.58 -16.33 1.29
CA ARG A 84 -3.71 -17.11 1.80
C ARG A 84 -3.36 -18.53 2.25
N VAL A 85 -2.34 -19.14 1.65
CA VAL A 85 -1.79 -20.42 2.12
C VAL A 85 -1.15 -20.29 3.50
N GLN A 86 -0.56 -19.12 3.82
CA GLN A 86 0.07 -18.89 5.12
C GLN A 86 -0.92 -18.44 6.20
N GLY A 87 -2.01 -17.76 5.85
CA GLY A 87 -3.01 -17.31 6.81
C GLY A 87 -4.22 -16.61 6.17
N PRO A 88 -5.24 -16.24 6.96
CA PRO A 88 -6.44 -15.60 6.44
C PRO A 88 -6.13 -14.20 5.90
N LEU A 89 -6.39 -13.99 4.61
CA LEU A 89 -6.39 -12.68 3.95
C LEU A 89 -7.84 -12.32 3.61
N GLY A 90 -8.37 -11.29 4.27
CA GLY A 90 -9.63 -10.64 3.94
C GLY A 90 -9.44 -9.15 3.71
N VAL A 91 -10.23 -8.59 2.79
CA VAL A 91 -10.13 -7.17 2.39
C VAL A 91 -11.45 -6.47 2.67
N ALA A 92 -11.42 -5.37 3.41
CA ALA A 92 -12.54 -4.43 3.49
C ALA A 92 -12.32 -3.28 2.49
N VAL A 93 -13.31 -2.93 1.69
CA VAL A 93 -13.20 -1.86 0.69
C VAL A 93 -14.26 -0.80 0.94
N VAL A 94 -13.83 0.47 0.98
CA VAL A 94 -14.77 1.59 1.10
C VAL A 94 -15.55 1.79 -0.21
N CYS A 95 -16.86 1.56 -0.14
CA CYS A 95 -17.84 1.69 -1.21
C CYS A 95 -19.09 2.40 -0.65
N PRO A 96 -19.16 3.74 -0.68
CA PRO A 96 -20.26 4.50 -0.04
C PRO A 96 -21.66 4.11 -0.53
N ASP A 97 -21.80 3.81 -1.82
CA ASP A 97 -23.08 3.50 -2.47
C ASP A 97 -23.29 2.00 -2.76
N ASP A 98 -22.44 1.13 -2.21
CA ASP A 98 -22.41 -0.34 -2.47
C ASP A 98 -22.29 -0.74 -3.96
N GLN A 99 -22.04 0.22 -4.84
CA GLN A 99 -21.69 -0.02 -6.24
C GLN A 99 -20.18 -0.24 -6.35
N ARG A 100 -19.78 -1.14 -7.26
CA ARG A 100 -18.36 -1.43 -7.53
C ARG A 100 -17.66 -0.13 -7.92
N SER A 101 -16.84 0.39 -7.00
CA SER A 101 -16.12 1.65 -7.12
C SER A 101 -14.73 1.41 -7.73
N PRO A 102 -14.01 2.46 -8.19
CA PRO A 102 -12.60 2.31 -8.59
C PRO A 102 -11.71 1.70 -7.49
N LEU A 103 -12.06 1.90 -6.21
CA LEU A 103 -11.37 1.27 -5.08
C LEU A 103 -11.58 -0.25 -5.06
N TRP A 104 -12.77 -0.73 -5.42
CA TRP A 104 -13.06 -2.16 -5.52
C TRP A 104 -12.24 -2.84 -6.61
N ASP A 105 -12.14 -2.20 -7.77
CA ASP A 105 -11.32 -2.72 -8.87
C ASP A 105 -9.83 -2.71 -8.51
N ASN A 106 -9.35 -1.64 -7.87
CA ASN A 106 -7.98 -1.58 -7.35
C ASN A 106 -7.70 -2.65 -6.29
N ALA A 107 -8.67 -2.92 -5.40
CA ALA A 107 -8.55 -3.98 -4.42
C ALA A 107 -8.43 -5.36 -5.08
N ARG A 108 -9.27 -5.66 -6.08
CA ARG A 108 -9.22 -6.93 -6.83
C ARG A 108 -7.95 -7.07 -7.65
N ASP A 109 -7.50 -5.98 -8.29
CA ASP A 109 -6.27 -5.96 -9.07
C ASP A 109 -5.03 -6.16 -8.19
N HIS A 110 -5.04 -5.69 -6.94
CA HIS A 110 -3.92 -5.82 -6.01
C HIS A 110 -3.93 -7.14 -5.22
N PHE A 111 -5.05 -7.48 -4.57
CA PHE A 111 -5.21 -8.63 -3.67
C PHE A 111 -5.77 -9.87 -4.35
N GLY A 112 -5.94 -9.85 -5.66
CA GLY A 112 -6.43 -10.98 -6.43
C GLY A 112 -7.95 -11.13 -6.39
N SER A 113 -8.45 -11.75 -7.46
CA SER A 113 -9.88 -11.85 -7.74
C SER A 113 -10.65 -12.79 -6.81
N ALA A 114 -9.94 -13.76 -6.21
CA ALA A 114 -10.49 -14.81 -5.35
C ALA A 114 -10.37 -14.51 -3.84
N THR A 115 -9.80 -13.36 -3.47
CA THR A 115 -9.64 -12.98 -2.06
C THR A 115 -10.98 -12.54 -1.47
N PRO A 116 -11.40 -13.10 -0.31
CA PRO A 116 -12.61 -12.67 0.39
C PRO A 116 -12.61 -11.15 0.61
N THR A 117 -13.60 -10.48 0.04
CA THR A 117 -13.69 -9.01 0.04
C THR A 117 -15.08 -8.59 0.48
N ILE A 118 -15.16 -7.63 1.41
CA ILE A 118 -16.42 -7.04 1.89
C ILE A 118 -16.46 -5.55 1.55
N ALA A 119 -17.63 -5.06 1.14
CA ALA A 119 -17.88 -3.63 0.98
C ALA A 119 -18.24 -3.01 2.34
N VAL A 120 -17.73 -1.83 2.61
CA VAL A 120 -18.10 -1.02 3.79
C VAL A 120 -18.32 0.42 3.36
N ASN A 121 -19.23 1.14 4.03
CA ASN A 121 -19.68 2.43 3.51
C ASN A 121 -18.77 3.60 3.90
N THR A 122 -17.88 3.43 4.88
CA THR A 122 -17.03 4.52 5.38
C THR A 122 -15.59 4.05 5.68
N PRO A 123 -14.59 4.95 5.61
CA PRO A 123 -13.24 4.64 6.05
C PRO A 123 -13.15 4.19 7.52
N MET A 124 -14.02 4.73 8.39
CA MET A 124 -14.08 4.33 9.79
C MET A 124 -14.59 2.90 9.99
N ALA A 125 -15.56 2.47 9.19
CA ALA A 125 -16.00 1.08 9.18
C ALA A 125 -14.87 0.15 8.68
N ALA A 126 -14.10 0.59 7.69
CA ALA A 126 -12.95 -0.16 7.19
C ALA A 126 -11.84 -0.28 8.24
N LEU A 127 -11.52 0.81 8.95
CA LEU A 127 -10.55 0.83 10.05
C LEU A 127 -10.97 -0.10 11.19
N ARG A 128 -12.27 -0.10 11.53
CA ARG A 128 -12.84 -1.00 12.53
C ARG A 128 -12.72 -2.46 12.09
N ALA A 129 -13.05 -2.78 10.84
CA ALA A 129 -12.94 -4.14 10.31
C ALA A 129 -11.52 -4.70 10.45
N VAL A 130 -10.48 -3.87 10.24
CA VAL A 130 -9.08 -4.25 10.47
C VAL A 130 -8.76 -4.38 11.96
N SER A 131 -9.18 -3.42 12.77
CA SER A 131 -8.87 -3.39 14.21
C SER A 131 -9.52 -4.56 14.97
N GLU A 132 -10.71 -5.00 14.55
CA GLU A 132 -11.44 -6.14 15.12
C GLU A 132 -11.03 -7.49 14.51
N GLY A 133 -10.25 -7.48 13.42
CA GLY A 133 -9.81 -8.69 12.72
C GLY A 133 -10.85 -9.31 11.79
N THR A 134 -11.97 -8.65 11.53
CA THR A 134 -12.98 -9.05 10.52
C THR A 134 -12.40 -9.00 9.10
N ALA A 135 -11.45 -8.10 8.86
CA ALA A 135 -10.63 -8.04 7.66
C ALA A 135 -9.14 -7.93 8.04
N THR A 136 -8.26 -8.45 7.19
CA THR A 136 -6.81 -8.37 7.39
C THR A 136 -6.26 -7.02 6.92
N VAL A 137 -6.87 -6.47 5.87
CA VAL A 137 -6.52 -5.15 5.31
C VAL A 137 -7.78 -4.37 4.93
N ALA A 138 -7.65 -3.06 4.86
CA ALA A 138 -8.69 -2.16 4.36
C ALA A 138 -8.17 -1.29 3.21
N VAL A 139 -8.97 -1.12 2.16
CA VAL A 139 -8.73 -0.17 1.07
C VAL A 139 -9.61 1.05 1.29
N VAL A 140 -8.98 2.18 1.57
CA VAL A 140 -9.62 3.45 1.90
C VAL A 140 -9.30 4.50 0.84
N PRO A 141 -10.20 5.48 0.60
CA PRO A 141 -9.98 6.50 -0.42
C PRO A 141 -8.75 7.34 -0.11
N TRP A 142 -8.10 7.81 -1.17
CA TRP A 142 -7.06 8.84 -1.07
C TRP A 142 -7.59 10.04 -0.25
N PRO A 143 -6.83 10.56 0.73
CA PRO A 143 -7.24 11.73 1.52
C PRO A 143 -7.38 12.99 0.66
N GLU A 144 -8.45 13.75 0.87
CA GLU A 144 -8.68 15.06 0.25
C GLU A 144 -8.84 16.17 1.30
N GLU A 145 -8.73 17.44 0.90
CA GLU A 145 -8.80 18.57 1.84
C GLU A 145 -10.22 18.82 2.36
N ASP A 146 -11.21 18.53 1.54
CA ASP A 146 -12.65 18.70 1.77
C ASP A 146 -13.33 17.45 2.34
N ASP A 147 -12.55 16.46 2.78
CA ASP A 147 -13.07 15.29 3.49
C ASP A 147 -13.78 15.72 4.78
N ASN A 148 -15.12 15.57 4.80
CA ASN A 148 -15.95 15.83 5.98
C ASN A 148 -15.43 15.09 7.22
N ASP A 149 -14.89 13.88 7.01
CA ASP A 149 -14.19 13.10 8.03
C ASP A 149 -12.80 12.72 7.54
N ALA A 150 -11.79 13.49 7.96
CA ALA A 150 -10.36 13.20 7.73
C ALA A 150 -9.93 11.92 8.46
N TRP A 151 -10.32 10.76 7.94
CA TRP A 151 -10.19 9.43 8.56
C TRP A 151 -8.76 9.10 9.02
N TRP A 152 -7.75 9.66 8.36
CA TRP A 152 -6.34 9.44 8.68
C TRP A 152 -5.95 10.02 10.05
N ARG A 153 -6.72 10.97 10.62
CA ARG A 153 -6.52 11.47 11.99
C ARG A 153 -6.70 10.40 13.06
N PHE A 154 -7.48 9.36 12.76
CA PHE A 154 -7.69 8.24 13.70
C PHE A 154 -6.51 7.26 13.73
N LEU A 155 -5.54 7.42 12.84
CA LEU A 155 -4.30 6.64 12.86
C LEU A 155 -3.23 7.24 13.80
N VAL A 156 -3.47 8.46 14.31
CA VAL A 156 -2.52 9.25 15.10
C VAL A 156 -2.46 8.73 16.54
N SER A 157 -1.94 7.51 16.69
CA SER A 157 -1.81 6.79 17.96
C SER A 157 -0.47 6.05 18.01
N PRO A 158 0.27 6.09 19.12
CA PRO A 158 1.51 5.33 19.28
C PRO A 158 1.27 3.83 19.50
N ASP A 159 0.03 3.38 19.70
CA ASP A 159 -0.28 1.96 19.94
C ASP A 159 0.13 1.11 18.71
N PRO A 160 1.03 0.12 18.87
CA PRO A 160 1.44 -0.78 17.80
C PRO A 160 0.31 -1.57 17.14
N LYS A 161 -0.84 -1.72 17.82
CA LYS A 161 -2.04 -2.38 17.26
C LYS A 161 -2.85 -1.47 16.36
N THR A 162 -2.63 -0.16 16.41
CA THR A 162 -3.33 0.77 15.54
C THR A 162 -2.94 0.48 14.09
N PRO A 163 -3.91 0.28 13.17
CA PRO A 163 -3.60 0.09 11.77
C PRO A 163 -2.73 1.22 11.21
N ARG A 164 -1.87 0.88 10.26
CA ARG A 164 -0.98 1.80 9.56
C ARG A 164 -1.25 1.74 8.07
N ILE A 165 -0.90 2.81 7.38
CA ILE A 165 -0.86 2.82 5.92
C ILE A 165 0.35 1.98 5.49
N ILE A 166 0.10 0.98 4.65
CA ILE A 166 1.11 -0.04 4.27
C ILE A 166 1.33 -0.15 2.76
N ALA A 167 0.41 0.40 1.96
CA ALA A 167 0.52 0.43 0.51
C ALA A 167 -0.33 1.56 -0.08
N ARG A 168 0.00 1.94 -1.32
CA ARG A 168 -0.80 2.81 -2.18
C ARG A 168 -1.23 2.04 -3.42
N LEU A 169 -2.49 2.20 -3.81
CA LEU A 169 -3.07 1.60 -5.02
C LEU A 169 -3.46 2.69 -6.04
N PRO A 170 -3.40 2.38 -7.35
CA PRO A 170 -2.73 1.21 -7.92
C PRO A 170 -1.20 1.34 -7.81
N PHE A 171 -0.50 0.22 -7.56
CA PHE A 171 0.97 0.21 -7.48
C PHE A 171 1.63 0.33 -8.86
N LEU A 172 0.94 -0.06 -9.91
CA LEU A 172 1.35 0.19 -11.29
C LEU A 172 0.50 1.29 -11.87
N ARG A 173 1.16 2.26 -12.50
CA ARG A 173 0.50 3.40 -13.14
C ARG A 173 0.94 3.51 -14.58
N GLN A 174 0.04 3.98 -15.43
CA GLN A 174 0.40 4.42 -16.78
C GLN A 174 0.85 5.88 -16.73
N ALA A 175 1.88 6.23 -17.50
CA ALA A 175 2.31 7.62 -17.63
C ALA A 175 1.14 8.50 -18.09
N GLY A 176 0.88 9.59 -17.35
CA GLY A 176 -0.23 10.51 -17.61
C GLY A 176 -1.57 10.14 -16.95
N GLN A 177 -1.65 9.04 -16.20
CA GLN A 177 -2.83 8.73 -15.38
C GLN A 177 -2.96 9.73 -14.23
N GLN A 178 -4.15 10.33 -14.07
CA GLN A 178 -4.48 11.25 -12.98
C GLN A 178 -4.18 10.63 -11.61
N VAL A 179 -3.57 11.41 -10.72
CA VAL A 179 -3.21 11.05 -9.34
C VAL A 179 -4.24 11.61 -8.38
N GLY A 180 -4.49 10.93 -7.25
CA GLY A 180 -5.49 11.32 -6.26
C GLY A 180 -6.80 10.57 -6.42
N ARG A 181 -7.86 11.00 -5.73
CA ARG A 181 -9.13 10.26 -5.63
C ARG A 181 -9.81 10.09 -6.98
N GLU A 182 -9.86 11.14 -7.81
CA GLU A 182 -10.39 11.08 -9.17
C GLU A 182 -9.63 10.06 -10.05
N GLY A 183 -8.32 9.93 -9.80
CA GLY A 183 -7.46 8.93 -10.43
C GLY A 183 -7.67 7.50 -9.95
N GLY A 184 -8.57 7.29 -8.99
CA GLY A 184 -8.82 6.03 -8.31
C GLY A 184 -7.80 5.71 -7.20
N ASP A 185 -6.92 6.64 -6.81
CA ASP A 185 -5.90 6.34 -5.83
C ASP A 185 -6.52 5.97 -4.48
N ALA A 186 -5.91 4.97 -3.85
CA ALA A 186 -6.34 4.48 -2.56
C ALA A 186 -5.13 4.19 -1.67
N LEU A 187 -5.38 4.16 -0.37
CA LEU A 187 -4.42 3.71 0.63
C LEU A 187 -4.89 2.39 1.22
N VAL A 188 -3.93 1.55 1.58
CA VAL A 188 -4.18 0.26 2.23
C VAL A 188 -3.80 0.38 3.70
N LEU A 189 -4.71 0.00 4.59
CA LEU A 189 -4.50 -0.06 6.03
C LEU A 189 -4.35 -1.50 6.51
N ALA A 190 -3.40 -1.74 7.41
CA ALA A 190 -3.28 -3.01 8.13
C ALA A 190 -2.57 -2.84 9.47
N ALA A 191 -2.84 -3.72 10.43
CA ALA A 191 -2.11 -3.78 11.70
C ALA A 191 -0.83 -4.62 11.56
N VAL A 192 0.10 -4.16 10.71
CA VAL A 192 1.40 -4.81 10.50
C VAL A 192 2.53 -3.78 10.62
N PRO A 193 3.73 -4.18 11.10
CA PRO A 193 4.87 -3.29 11.11
C PRO A 193 5.22 -2.80 9.71
N ALA A 194 5.60 -1.53 9.59
CA ALA A 194 6.10 -0.97 8.34
C ALA A 194 7.50 -1.54 8.03
N GLU A 195 7.81 -1.71 6.74
CA GLU A 195 9.09 -2.21 6.25
C GLU A 195 9.61 -1.23 5.19
N ALA A 196 10.88 -0.84 5.27
CA ALA A 196 11.53 -0.07 4.22
C ALA A 196 11.67 -0.90 2.93
N THR A 197 11.49 -0.28 1.78
CA THR A 197 11.58 -0.93 0.45
C THR A 197 12.68 -0.34 -0.42
N GLY A 198 13.35 0.70 0.07
CA GLY A 198 14.46 1.41 -0.61
C GLY A 198 14.02 2.54 -1.51
N ASP A 199 12.73 2.58 -1.87
CA ASP A 199 12.08 3.69 -2.58
C ASP A 199 10.66 3.81 -2.02
N ASP A 200 10.56 4.65 -1.00
CA ASP A 200 9.42 4.73 -0.09
C ASP A 200 8.87 6.15 -0.02
N ARG A 201 7.61 6.24 0.36
CA ARG A 201 7.00 7.47 0.83
C ARG A 201 6.41 7.24 2.20
N THR A 202 6.61 8.18 3.11
CA THR A 202 6.04 8.11 4.46
C THR A 202 5.00 9.20 4.66
N LEU A 203 3.89 8.84 5.30
CA LEU A 203 2.87 9.78 5.72
C LEU A 203 3.05 10.09 7.21
N LEU A 204 3.37 11.34 7.50
CA LEU A 204 3.50 11.90 8.84
C LEU A 204 2.20 12.58 9.23
N ALA A 205 1.75 12.37 10.46
CA ALA A 205 0.72 13.18 11.08
C ALA A 205 1.37 14.15 12.07
N VAL A 206 1.00 15.42 11.98
CA VAL A 206 1.44 16.48 12.89
C VAL A 206 0.20 17.12 13.51
N GLU A 207 -0.06 16.84 14.78
CA GLU A 207 -1.10 17.50 15.57
C GLU A 207 -0.52 18.77 16.17
N VAL A 208 -1.24 19.88 16.00
CA VAL A 208 -0.88 21.19 16.54
C VAL A 208 -2.03 21.74 17.38
N GLY A 209 -1.70 22.31 18.54
CA GLY A 209 -2.68 22.89 19.47
C GLY A 209 -3.04 24.34 19.15
N GLN A 210 -2.18 25.03 18.40
CA GLN A 210 -2.41 26.36 17.84
C GLN A 210 -2.19 26.28 16.33
N ASP A 211 -2.95 27.04 15.55
CA ASP A 211 -2.84 27.00 14.09
C ASP A 211 -1.41 27.38 13.64
N VAL A 212 -0.76 26.42 12.97
CA VAL A 212 0.53 26.61 12.30
C VAL A 212 0.27 26.71 10.81
N SER A 213 0.82 27.73 10.16
CA SER A 213 0.69 27.86 8.71
C SER A 213 1.39 26.72 7.99
N ARG A 214 0.84 26.28 6.86
CA ARG A 214 1.42 25.22 6.01
C ARG A 214 2.86 25.53 5.60
N GLY A 215 3.15 26.79 5.31
CA GLY A 215 4.50 27.26 4.98
C GLY A 215 5.48 27.07 6.12
N ARG A 216 5.13 27.50 7.34
CA ARG A 216 5.97 27.30 8.53
C ARG A 216 6.19 25.82 8.82
N LEU A 217 5.15 24.99 8.72
CA LEU A 217 5.29 23.55 8.95
C LEU A 217 6.25 22.93 7.92
N LYS A 218 6.10 23.29 6.63
CA LYS A 218 7.01 22.86 5.57
C LYS A 218 8.46 23.26 5.88
N ASP A 219 8.71 24.54 6.20
CA ASP A 219 10.05 25.05 6.48
C ASP A 219 10.71 24.31 7.66
N VAL A 220 9.93 24.01 8.71
CA VAL A 220 10.45 23.27 9.88
C VAL A 220 10.81 21.84 9.50
N LEU A 221 9.97 21.15 8.73
CA LEU A 221 10.23 19.77 8.28
C LEU A 221 11.44 19.70 7.35
N GLU A 222 11.56 20.62 6.39
CA GLU A 222 12.70 20.69 5.49
C GLU A 222 13.99 21.03 6.25
N ALA A 223 13.92 21.96 7.22
CA ALA A 223 15.05 22.27 8.09
C ALA A 223 15.40 21.12 9.06
N ALA A 224 14.54 20.12 9.22
CA ALA A 224 14.82 18.87 9.94
C ALA A 224 15.33 17.75 9.01
N GLY A 225 15.41 18.00 7.70
CA GLY A 225 15.93 17.05 6.71
C GLY A 225 14.87 16.13 6.08
N PHE A 226 13.60 16.52 6.10
CA PHE A 226 12.55 15.85 5.31
C PHE A 226 12.41 16.50 3.94
N ALA A 227 12.33 15.69 2.88
CA ALA A 227 11.89 16.16 1.57
C ALA A 227 10.36 16.06 1.50
N THR A 228 9.66 17.20 1.62
CA THR A 228 8.20 17.25 1.68
C THR A 228 7.57 17.24 0.29
N LEU A 229 6.53 16.43 0.09
CA LEU A 229 5.85 16.24 -1.20
C LEU A 229 4.45 16.87 -1.22
N GLN A 230 3.57 16.39 -0.35
CA GLN A 230 2.20 16.87 -0.21
C GLN A 230 1.91 17.18 1.24
N LEU A 231 1.06 18.17 1.48
CA LEU A 231 0.61 18.54 2.80
C LEU A 231 -0.89 18.79 2.75
N ARG A 232 -1.64 18.23 3.69
CA ARG A 232 -3.08 18.46 3.87
C ARG A 232 -3.35 18.85 5.31
N THR A 233 -4.39 19.64 5.54
CA THR A 233 -4.74 20.13 6.88
C THR A 233 -6.20 19.87 7.15
N HIS A 234 -6.50 19.33 8.32
CA HIS A 234 -7.85 19.22 8.85
C HIS A 234 -7.93 20.00 10.17
N HIS A 235 -8.77 21.03 10.21
CA HIS A 235 -8.96 21.83 11.42
C HIS A 235 -9.93 21.11 12.35
N LEU A 236 -9.58 21.01 13.62
CA LEU A 236 -10.41 20.36 14.62
C LEU A 236 -11.59 21.28 15.00
N PRO A 237 -12.79 20.71 15.23
CA PRO A 237 -13.94 21.49 15.68
C PRO A 237 -13.66 22.27 16.97
N GLY A 238 -14.30 23.42 17.13
CA GLY A 238 -14.23 24.21 18.37
C GLY A 238 -12.89 24.90 18.61
N GLY A 239 -12.05 25.06 17.58
CA GLY A 239 -10.75 25.73 17.71
C GLY A 239 -9.70 24.89 18.42
N GLY A 240 -9.85 23.56 18.44
CA GLY A 240 -8.92 22.61 19.07
C GLY A 240 -7.58 22.44 18.34
N GLY A 241 -7.21 23.38 17.47
CA GLY A 241 -6.05 23.31 16.59
C GLY A 241 -6.31 22.55 15.29
N ALA A 242 -5.27 21.91 14.76
CA ALA A 242 -5.32 21.23 13.48
C ALA A 242 -4.49 19.94 13.49
N VAL A 243 -4.82 19.04 12.58
CA VAL A 243 -3.96 17.92 12.23
C VAL A 243 -3.48 18.13 10.80
N HIS A 244 -2.19 17.98 10.57
CA HIS A 244 -1.59 18.02 9.25
C HIS A 244 -1.15 16.62 8.83
N LEU A 245 -1.51 16.22 7.61
CA LEU A 245 -1.00 15.03 6.95
C LEU A 245 0.09 15.45 5.97
N VAL A 246 1.32 14.99 6.18
CA VAL A 246 2.48 15.35 5.35
C VAL A 246 3.07 14.10 4.72
N GLU A 247 3.14 14.08 3.39
CA GLU A 247 3.86 13.07 2.64
C GLU A 247 5.32 13.50 2.47
N VAL A 248 6.26 12.62 2.83
CA VAL A 248 7.70 12.86 2.70
C VAL A 248 8.37 11.74 1.91
N GLU A 249 9.47 12.05 1.22
CA GLU A 249 10.30 11.04 0.57
C GLU A 249 11.06 10.19 1.59
N GLY A 250 11.21 8.91 1.26
CA GLY A 250 11.92 7.94 2.07
C GLY A 250 11.07 7.28 3.15
N PHE A 251 11.67 6.29 3.79
CA PHE A 251 11.10 5.60 4.92
C PHE A 251 11.43 6.34 6.22
N VAL A 252 10.42 6.61 7.05
CA VAL A 252 10.57 7.24 8.37
C VAL A 252 9.98 6.31 9.41
N ASP A 253 10.84 5.78 10.28
CA ASP A 253 10.41 4.96 11.42
C ASP A 253 9.96 5.84 12.61
N ALA A 254 9.22 5.25 13.55
CA ALA A 254 8.78 5.96 14.76
C ALA A 254 9.94 6.51 15.61
N GLY A 255 11.13 5.91 15.54
CA GLY A 255 12.33 6.38 16.24
C GLY A 255 13.26 7.29 15.42
N ASP A 256 12.84 7.82 14.27
CA ASP A 256 13.68 8.67 13.43
C ASP A 256 13.99 10.02 14.11
N ALA A 257 15.28 10.31 14.32
CA ALA A 257 15.74 11.52 15.02
C ALA A 257 15.29 12.84 14.36
N ARG A 258 14.93 12.83 13.07
CA ARG A 258 14.38 14.01 12.38
C ARG A 258 13.00 14.39 12.91
N LEU A 259 12.23 13.44 13.42
CA LEU A 259 10.93 13.70 14.06
C LEU A 259 11.11 14.53 15.33
N ASP A 260 12.09 14.16 16.16
CA ASP A 260 12.44 14.89 17.38
C ASP A 260 12.95 16.30 17.06
N ALA A 261 13.82 16.42 16.06
CA ALA A 261 14.36 17.71 15.61
C ALA A 261 13.26 18.66 15.10
N ALA A 262 12.28 18.13 14.35
CA ALA A 262 11.12 18.90 13.88
C ALA A 262 10.21 19.29 15.04
N THR A 263 9.92 18.36 15.96
CA THR A 263 9.07 18.61 17.14
C THR A 263 9.68 19.70 18.03
N LEU A 264 10.99 19.67 18.26
CA LEU A 264 11.71 20.70 19.03
C LEU A 264 11.59 22.09 18.40
N LYS A 265 11.65 22.18 17.06
CA LYS A 265 11.51 23.44 16.31
C LYS A 265 10.06 23.96 16.29
N LEU A 266 9.07 23.08 16.31
CA LEU A 266 7.67 23.47 16.44
C LEU A 266 7.34 23.95 17.86
N GLY A 267 8.10 23.47 18.87
CA GLY A 267 7.93 23.88 20.27
C GLY A 267 6.53 23.54 20.78
N GLU A 268 5.96 24.43 21.59
CA GLU A 268 4.62 24.24 22.18
C GLU A 268 3.48 24.21 21.15
N SER A 269 3.75 24.57 19.88
CA SER A 269 2.75 24.49 18.83
C SER A 269 2.41 23.05 18.45
N ALA A 270 3.36 22.11 18.51
CA ALA A 270 3.13 20.70 18.19
C ALA A 270 2.76 19.90 19.44
N THR A 271 1.59 19.26 19.40
CA THR A 271 1.17 18.35 20.46
C THR A 271 1.63 16.92 20.19
N ARG A 272 1.74 16.53 18.91
CA ARG A 272 2.19 15.20 18.50
C ARG A 272 2.71 15.19 17.08
N MET A 273 3.76 14.41 16.82
CA MET A 273 4.26 14.13 15.48
C MET A 273 4.67 12.66 15.39
N LEU A 274 4.09 11.91 14.45
CA LEU A 274 4.48 10.51 14.20
C LEU A 274 4.21 10.06 12.75
N PRO A 275 4.95 9.05 12.26
CA PRO A 275 4.57 8.34 11.05
C PRO A 275 3.29 7.52 11.27
N ILE A 276 2.29 7.71 10.42
CA ILE A 276 1.03 6.93 10.42
C ILE A 276 1.02 5.83 9.35
N GLY A 277 2.13 5.69 8.61
CA GLY A 277 2.39 4.59 7.70
C GLY A 277 3.32 5.00 6.56
N ALA A 278 3.80 4.00 5.84
CA ALA A 278 4.69 4.17 4.70
C ALA A 278 4.29 3.20 3.59
N TYR A 279 4.61 3.55 2.35
CA TYR A 279 4.34 2.71 1.21
C TYR A 279 5.45 2.82 0.16
N ALA A 280 5.68 1.73 -0.57
CA ALA A 280 6.57 1.72 -1.71
C ALA A 280 6.06 2.64 -2.83
N THR A 281 6.93 3.48 -3.39
CA THR A 281 6.57 4.37 -4.50
C THR A 281 6.01 3.56 -5.68
N PRO A 282 4.80 3.91 -6.20
CA PRO A 282 4.22 3.25 -7.36
C PRO A 282 5.12 3.32 -8.60
N ILE A 283 5.15 2.24 -9.36
CA ILE A 283 5.90 2.15 -10.62
C ILE A 283 5.10 2.82 -11.73
N THR A 284 5.71 3.77 -12.43
CA THR A 284 5.13 4.38 -13.63
C THR A 284 5.67 3.71 -14.87
N LEU A 285 4.80 3.05 -15.62
CA LEU A 285 5.12 2.46 -16.91
C LEU A 285 5.06 3.53 -18.00
N PRO A 286 5.99 3.52 -18.98
CA PRO A 286 5.90 4.40 -20.14
C PRO A 286 4.60 4.13 -20.91
N LYS A 287 4.10 5.15 -21.63
CA LYS A 287 3.01 4.94 -22.58
C LYS A 287 3.52 3.95 -23.65
N GLY A 288 2.82 2.83 -23.79
CA GLY A 288 3.06 1.84 -24.84
C GLY A 288 2.75 2.38 -26.23
#